data_AF-A0A3N1G917-F1
#
_entry.id   AF-A0A3N1G917-F1
#
_cell.length_a   1.000
_cell.length_b   1.000
_cell.length_c   1.000
_cell.angle_alpha   90.00
_cell.angle_beta   90.00
_cell.angle_gamma   90.00
#
_symmetry.space_group_name_H-M   'P 1'
#
loop_
_entity.id
_entity.type
_entity.pdbx_description
1 polymer ?
#
loop_
_entity_poly.entity_id
_entity_poly.type
_entity_poly.pdbx_seq_one_letter_code
_entity_poly.pdbx_strand_id
1 'polypeptide(L)'
;MASNTSTEDQHSGGALGAVRRRPAATAAIAAGGLAVGAVVGLALPDEYTAETRLAVGADDVRALSIPGYALGVEQIAASAARYLGDTQARGQLEGLLGPDAVDVSSVSASPIPDSSILRVEAVAGTEDVALRAASVIRDELVDRSAEVNSAADPDATLQALGDVSRRLATAERERDRLAGVLDGSAVAPSTETEERYVDVQAEVDVLQAERNAVSRQYEDALVERDEAFRLVAVAEPAIARSSTVGDVQRYGFIGLVLGGLAAVVVAVARERAPRRSLDA
;
A
#
# COMPACT_ATOMS: atom_id res chain seq x y z
N MET A 1 43.67 -34.23 -59.23
CA MET A 1 42.63 -34.67 -58.27
C MET A 1 43.34 -34.95 -56.96
N ALA A 2 43.43 -33.94 -56.10
CA ALA A 2 44.12 -34.01 -54.82
C ALA A 2 43.09 -34.26 -53.73
N SER A 3 43.34 -35.31 -52.95
CA SER A 3 42.54 -35.76 -51.82
C SER A 3 42.74 -34.85 -50.61
N ASN A 4 41.76 -33.98 -50.34
CA ASN A 4 41.58 -33.34 -49.03
C ASN A 4 41.09 -34.42 -48.04
N THR A 5 42.01 -35.05 -47.33
CA THR A 5 41.69 -36.00 -46.25
C THR A 5 41.71 -35.27 -44.91
N SER A 6 40.51 -34.92 -44.46
CA SER A 6 39.98 -35.11 -43.10
C SER A 6 40.94 -34.88 -41.93
N THR A 7 41.05 -33.64 -41.47
CA THR A 7 41.68 -33.24 -40.18
C THR A 7 40.62 -32.81 -39.15
N GLU A 8 39.44 -33.44 -39.14
CA GLU A 8 38.28 -32.91 -38.38
C GLU A 8 37.84 -33.73 -37.16
N ASP A 9 38.54 -34.81 -36.77
CA ASP A 9 38.05 -35.71 -35.71
C ASP A 9 38.76 -35.62 -34.34
N GLN A 10 39.73 -34.71 -34.15
CA GLN A 10 40.65 -34.83 -32.99
C GLN A 10 40.34 -33.99 -31.74
N HIS A 11 39.20 -33.29 -31.67
CA HIS A 11 38.89 -32.41 -30.50
C HIS A 11 37.59 -32.74 -29.76
N SER A 12 37.00 -33.92 -29.99
CA SER A 12 35.80 -34.39 -29.27
C SER A 12 36.10 -35.04 -27.91
N GLY A 13 37.27 -34.76 -27.31
CA GLY A 13 37.47 -34.84 -25.87
C GLY A 13 36.72 -33.70 -25.16
N GLY A 14 35.42 -33.57 -25.41
CA GLY A 14 34.60 -32.47 -24.91
C GLY A 14 34.44 -32.54 -23.39
N ALA A 15 34.12 -31.41 -22.77
CA ALA A 15 33.94 -31.27 -21.31
C ALA A 15 33.06 -32.35 -20.67
N LEU A 16 32.09 -32.90 -21.42
CA LEU A 16 31.25 -34.02 -21.01
C LEU A 16 32.06 -35.30 -20.72
N GLY A 17 33.11 -35.58 -21.49
CA GLY A 17 34.00 -36.71 -21.27
C GLY A 17 34.77 -36.61 -19.95
N ALA A 18 35.21 -35.40 -19.60
CA ALA A 18 35.91 -35.11 -18.36
C ALA A 18 35.04 -35.34 -17.12
N VAL A 19 33.79 -34.88 -17.18
CA VAL A 19 32.80 -35.06 -16.09
C VAL A 19 32.49 -36.55 -15.89
N ARG A 20 32.28 -37.30 -16.97
CA ARG A 20 31.90 -38.72 -16.92
C ARG A 20 32.98 -39.62 -16.30
N ARG A 21 34.26 -39.23 -16.39
CA ARG A 21 35.39 -39.98 -15.80
C ARG A 21 35.48 -39.84 -14.29
N ARG A 22 34.88 -38.80 -13.69
CA ARG A 22 34.99 -38.49 -12.25
C ARG A 22 33.67 -38.01 -11.64
N PRO A 23 32.60 -38.83 -11.71
CA PRO A 23 31.27 -38.41 -11.27
C PRO A 23 31.22 -38.05 -9.78
N ALA A 24 31.99 -38.74 -8.93
CA ALA A 24 32.01 -38.47 -7.49
C ALA A 24 32.61 -37.09 -7.16
N ALA A 25 33.70 -36.69 -7.82
CA ALA A 25 34.34 -35.41 -7.57
C ALA A 25 33.48 -34.24 -8.07
N THR A 26 32.85 -34.39 -9.23
CA THR A 26 31.96 -33.36 -9.77
C THR A 26 30.69 -33.23 -8.92
N ALA A 27 30.10 -34.36 -8.51
CA ALA A 27 28.98 -34.37 -7.58
C ALA A 27 29.34 -33.72 -6.23
N ALA A 28 30.52 -34.00 -5.67
CA ALA A 28 30.96 -33.41 -4.41
C ALA A 28 31.13 -31.88 -4.49
N ILE A 29 31.71 -31.36 -5.59
CA ILE A 29 31.86 -29.91 -5.78
C ILE A 29 30.49 -29.24 -5.99
N ALA A 30 29.61 -29.86 -6.80
CA ALA A 30 28.26 -29.34 -7.01
C ALA A 30 27.43 -29.35 -5.71
N ALA A 31 27.51 -30.44 -4.93
CA ALA A 31 26.88 -30.54 -3.62
C ALA A 31 27.45 -29.53 -2.61
N GLY A 32 28.77 -29.27 -2.65
CA GLY A 32 29.40 -28.21 -1.88
C GLY A 32 28.86 -26.82 -2.24
N GLY A 33 28.69 -26.55 -3.54
CA GLY A 33 28.04 -25.33 -4.02
C GLY A 33 26.61 -25.19 -3.51
N LEU A 34 25.80 -26.25 -3.56
CA LEU A 34 24.45 -26.28 -2.99
C LEU A 34 24.47 -25.98 -1.49
N ALA A 35 25.36 -26.63 -0.72
CA ALA A 35 25.45 -26.44 0.72
C ALA A 35 25.84 -25.00 1.08
N VAL A 36 26.82 -24.42 0.39
CA VAL A 36 27.21 -23.00 0.58
C VAL A 36 26.04 -22.08 0.22
N GLY A 37 25.36 -22.32 -0.90
CA GLY A 37 24.19 -21.55 -1.30
C GLY A 37 23.06 -21.61 -0.27
N ALA A 38 22.77 -22.80 0.27
CA ALA A 38 21.77 -22.97 1.32
C ALA A 38 22.14 -22.24 2.62
N VAL A 39 23.41 -22.29 3.05
CA VAL A 39 23.89 -21.56 4.24
C VAL A 39 23.79 -20.05 4.04
N VAL A 40 24.12 -19.55 2.85
CA VAL A 40 23.92 -18.12 2.52
C VAL A 40 22.44 -17.75 2.59
N GLY A 41 21.55 -18.59 2.06
CA GLY A 41 20.10 -18.38 2.16
C GLY A 41 19.60 -18.32 3.61
N LEU A 42 20.15 -19.16 4.50
CA LEU A 42 19.84 -19.15 5.94
C LEU A 42 20.44 -17.96 6.70
N ALA A 43 21.44 -17.28 6.13
CA ALA A 43 22.10 -16.14 6.77
C ALA A 43 21.47 -14.79 6.39
N LEU A 44 20.54 -14.79 5.42
CA LEU A 44 19.79 -13.59 5.06
C LEU A 44 18.70 -13.31 6.12
N PRO A 45 18.37 -12.03 6.37
CA PRO A 45 17.31 -11.68 7.28
C PRO A 45 15.97 -12.26 6.78
N ASP A 46 15.19 -12.82 7.69
CA ASP A 46 13.86 -13.32 7.39
C ASP A 46 12.91 -12.15 7.14
N GLU A 47 12.07 -12.26 6.12
CA GLU A 47 10.97 -11.34 5.85
C GLU A 47 9.64 -12.07 5.98
N TYR A 48 8.74 -11.49 6.76
CA TYR A 48 7.39 -11.97 7.00
C TYR A 48 6.42 -11.02 6.32
N THR A 49 5.54 -11.57 5.48
CA THR A 49 4.45 -10.82 4.85
C THR A 49 3.15 -11.17 5.54
N ALA A 50 2.59 -10.20 6.27
CA ALA A 50 1.23 -10.27 6.78
C ALA A 50 0.25 -9.67 5.76
N GLU A 51 -0.86 -10.35 5.55
CA GLU A 51 -1.93 -9.93 4.67
C GLU A 51 -3.21 -9.69 5.50
N THR A 52 -3.92 -8.62 5.19
CA THR A 52 -5.29 -8.37 5.66
C THR A 52 -6.17 -7.97 4.47
N ARG A 53 -7.47 -8.22 4.60
CA ARG A 53 -8.45 -8.00 3.52
C ARG A 53 -9.57 -7.11 3.99
N LEU A 54 -9.79 -6.04 3.23
CA LEU A 54 -10.86 -5.08 3.44
C LEU A 54 -11.86 -5.21 2.29
N ALA A 55 -13.15 -5.35 2.59
CA ALA A 55 -14.20 -5.17 1.59
C ALA A 55 -14.43 -3.67 1.38
N VAL A 56 -14.58 -3.29 0.11
CA VAL A 56 -14.93 -1.96 -0.35
C VAL A 56 -16.38 -2.03 -0.83
N GLY A 57 -17.30 -1.32 -0.16
CA GLY A 57 -18.67 -1.24 -0.63
C GLY A 57 -19.69 -0.91 0.44
N ALA A 58 -20.96 -0.93 0.03
CA ALA A 58 -22.09 -0.78 0.93
C ALA A 58 -22.45 -2.13 1.55
N ASP A 59 -22.96 -2.13 2.78
CA ASP A 59 -23.50 -3.32 3.45
C ASP A 59 -24.74 -3.92 2.71
N ASP A 60 -25.18 -3.32 1.61
CA ASP A 60 -26.35 -3.75 0.84
C ASP A 60 -25.98 -4.59 -0.40
N VAL A 61 -26.36 -5.86 -0.37
CA VAL A 61 -26.26 -6.83 -1.47
C VAL A 61 -26.96 -6.32 -2.75
N ARG A 62 -27.93 -5.42 -2.64
CA ARG A 62 -28.61 -4.82 -3.81
C ARG A 62 -27.67 -3.95 -4.65
N ALA A 63 -26.66 -3.33 -4.06
CA ALA A 63 -25.69 -2.54 -4.79
C ALA A 63 -24.91 -3.39 -5.82
N LEU A 64 -24.69 -4.67 -5.51
CA LEU A 64 -24.03 -5.63 -6.42
C LEU A 64 -24.82 -5.89 -7.71
N SER A 65 -26.11 -5.55 -7.75
CA SER A 65 -26.97 -5.74 -8.93
C SER A 65 -26.92 -4.58 -9.94
N ILE A 66 -26.28 -3.47 -9.58
CA ILE A 66 -26.16 -2.29 -10.44
C ILE A 66 -25.07 -2.54 -11.50
N PRO A 67 -25.39 -2.50 -12.81
CA PRO A 67 -24.39 -2.63 -13.86
C PRO A 67 -23.26 -1.60 -13.70
N GLY A 68 -22.01 -2.06 -13.71
CA GLY A 68 -20.83 -1.20 -13.54
C GLY A 68 -20.32 -1.06 -12.10
N TYR A 69 -21.04 -1.62 -11.10
CA TYR A 69 -20.62 -1.58 -9.69
C TYR A 69 -19.20 -2.13 -9.47
N ALA A 70 -18.89 -3.31 -10.04
CA ALA A 70 -17.58 -3.93 -9.89
C ALA A 70 -16.44 -3.03 -10.40
N LEU A 71 -16.65 -2.32 -11.52
CA LEU A 71 -15.66 -1.40 -12.07
C LEU A 71 -15.49 -0.16 -11.18
N GLY A 72 -16.59 0.37 -10.63
CA GLY A 72 -16.54 1.50 -9.69
C GLY A 72 -15.79 1.14 -8.40
N VAL A 73 -16.08 -0.03 -7.84
CA VAL A 73 -15.41 -0.54 -6.64
C VAL A 73 -13.92 -0.77 -6.90
N GLU A 74 -13.55 -1.31 -8.05
CA GLU A 74 -12.15 -1.49 -8.43
C GLU A 74 -11.41 -0.13 -8.52
N GLN A 75 -12.06 0.90 -9.06
CA GLN A 75 -11.48 2.26 -9.11
C GLN A 75 -11.31 2.88 -7.72
N ILE A 76 -12.26 2.67 -6.81
CA ILE A 76 -12.17 3.11 -5.41
C ILE A 76 -11.03 2.36 -4.70
N ALA A 77 -10.98 1.04 -4.84
CA ALA A 77 -9.93 0.20 -4.28
C ALA A 77 -8.55 0.60 -4.82
N ALA A 78 -8.43 0.90 -6.12
CA ALA A 78 -7.19 1.40 -6.73
C ALA A 78 -6.80 2.79 -6.19
N SER A 79 -7.78 3.66 -5.91
CA SER A 79 -7.53 4.98 -5.33
C SER A 79 -7.08 4.88 -3.87
N ALA A 80 -7.72 4.01 -3.07
CA ALA A 80 -7.29 3.68 -1.72
C ALA A 80 -5.89 3.05 -1.70
N ALA A 81 -5.59 2.17 -2.65
CA ALA A 81 -4.27 1.58 -2.82
C ALA A 81 -3.17 2.62 -3.10
N ARG A 82 -3.47 3.63 -3.92
CA ARG A 82 -2.53 4.75 -4.18
C ARG A 82 -2.33 5.62 -2.96
N TYR A 83 -3.39 5.86 -2.18
CA TYR A 83 -3.30 6.63 -0.94
C TYR A 83 -2.35 5.96 0.08
N LEU A 84 -2.37 4.63 0.15
CA LEU A 84 -1.45 3.83 0.96
C LEU A 84 -0.02 3.74 0.41
N GLY A 85 0.29 4.51 -0.64
CA GLY A 85 1.63 4.60 -1.20
C GLY A 85 2.70 4.78 -0.12
N ASP A 86 3.79 4.03 -0.32
CA ASP A 86 4.85 3.63 0.62
C ASP A 86 5.51 4.77 1.45
N THR A 87 5.30 6.05 1.11
CA THR A 87 5.78 7.22 1.88
C THR A 87 4.78 7.73 2.90
N GLN A 88 3.47 7.75 2.61
CA GLN A 88 2.46 8.19 3.57
C GLN A 88 2.21 7.13 4.65
N ALA A 89 2.17 5.85 4.25
CA ALA A 89 1.98 4.74 5.18
C ALA A 89 3.11 4.67 6.23
N ARG A 90 4.38 4.85 5.83
CA ARG A 90 5.51 4.81 6.77
C ARG A 90 5.44 5.90 7.84
N GLY A 91 5.14 7.15 7.46
CA GLY A 91 5.07 8.25 8.43
C GLY A 91 3.94 8.07 9.46
N GLN A 92 2.80 7.50 9.05
CA GLN A 92 1.70 7.17 9.95
C GLN A 92 2.06 5.99 10.86
N LEU A 93 2.74 4.97 10.31
CA LEU A 93 3.19 3.80 11.06
C LEU A 93 4.23 4.13 12.13
N GLU A 94 5.13 5.07 11.90
CA GLU A 94 6.09 5.52 12.93
C GLU A 94 5.39 6.01 14.20
N GLY A 95 4.28 6.74 14.05
CA GLY A 95 3.49 7.22 15.20
C GLY A 95 2.76 6.11 15.95
N LEU A 96 2.34 5.05 15.25
CA LEU A 96 1.48 4.00 15.79
C LEU A 96 2.26 2.76 16.26
N LEU A 97 3.33 2.38 15.58
CA LEU A 97 4.21 1.25 15.91
C LEU A 97 5.43 1.67 16.75
N GLY A 98 5.76 2.97 16.79
CA GLY A 98 6.92 3.49 17.52
C GLY A 98 8.23 2.90 16.98
N PRO A 99 9.12 2.36 17.84
CA PRO A 99 10.44 1.87 17.41
C PRO A 99 10.36 0.69 16.43
N ASP A 100 9.29 -0.09 16.48
CA ASP A 100 9.09 -1.27 15.63
C ASP A 100 8.81 -0.89 14.16
N ALA A 101 8.48 0.37 13.89
CA ALA A 101 8.26 0.86 12.52
C ALA A 101 9.52 0.71 11.65
N VAL A 102 10.71 0.71 12.24
CA VAL A 102 11.99 0.55 11.50
C VAL A 102 12.14 -0.85 10.90
N ASP A 103 11.45 -1.84 11.48
CA ASP A 103 11.50 -3.23 11.04
C ASP A 103 10.48 -3.53 9.93
N VAL A 104 9.61 -2.56 9.59
CA VAL A 104 8.66 -2.66 8.47
C VAL A 104 9.37 -2.23 7.18
N SER A 105 9.65 -3.20 6.30
CA SER A 105 10.38 -2.95 5.06
C SER A 105 9.50 -2.31 3.98
N SER A 106 8.24 -2.76 3.86
CA SER A 106 7.30 -2.25 2.88
C SER A 106 5.86 -2.44 3.29
N VAL A 107 5.01 -1.54 2.80
CA VAL A 107 3.56 -1.64 2.89
C VAL A 107 2.99 -1.46 1.51
N SER A 108 2.06 -2.33 1.13
CA SER A 108 1.37 -2.22 -0.14
C SER A 108 -0.10 -2.54 0.01
N ALA A 109 -0.89 -1.93 -0.86
CA ALA A 109 -2.28 -2.25 -1.03
C ALA A 109 -2.57 -2.46 -2.50
N SER A 110 -3.38 -3.45 -2.81
CA SER A 110 -3.75 -3.78 -4.18
C SER A 110 -5.20 -4.26 -4.24
N PRO A 111 -5.99 -3.82 -5.24
CA PRO A 111 -7.30 -4.42 -5.47
C PRO A 111 -7.12 -5.88 -5.91
N ILE A 112 -8.00 -6.76 -5.44
CA ILE A 112 -8.12 -8.11 -5.98
C ILE A 112 -8.96 -8.01 -7.27
N PRO A 113 -8.45 -8.44 -8.43
CA PRO A 113 -9.20 -8.38 -9.68
C PRO A 113 -10.56 -9.08 -9.59
N ASP A 114 -11.57 -8.51 -10.26
CA ASP A 114 -12.94 -9.04 -10.30
C ASP A 114 -13.59 -9.19 -8.90
N SER A 115 -13.14 -8.41 -7.90
CA SER A 115 -13.60 -8.50 -6.51
C SER A 115 -13.70 -7.13 -5.85
N SER A 116 -14.60 -7.00 -4.89
CA SER A 116 -14.74 -5.82 -4.03
C SER A 116 -13.74 -5.80 -2.86
N ILE A 117 -12.66 -6.59 -2.94
CA ILE A 117 -11.71 -6.76 -1.85
C ILE A 117 -10.42 -6.00 -2.16
N LEU A 118 -10.02 -5.15 -1.23
CA LEU A 118 -8.69 -4.56 -1.15
C LEU A 118 -7.79 -5.47 -0.30
N ARG A 119 -6.71 -5.96 -0.89
CA ARG A 119 -5.67 -6.69 -0.17
C ARG A 119 -4.61 -5.72 0.30
N VAL A 120 -4.31 -5.74 1.59
CA VAL A 120 -3.24 -4.95 2.21
C VAL A 120 -2.18 -5.92 2.72
N GLU A 121 -0.94 -5.68 2.34
CA GLU A 121 0.22 -6.47 2.72
C GLU A 121 1.24 -5.60 3.44
N ALA A 122 1.73 -6.08 4.58
CA ALA A 122 2.83 -5.47 5.32
C ALA A 122 3.98 -6.47 5.42
N VAL A 123 5.19 -6.04 5.06
CA VAL A 123 6.41 -6.85 5.13
C VAL A 123 7.27 -6.34 6.27
N ALA A 124 7.70 -7.23 7.17
CA ALA A 124 8.59 -6.88 8.27
C ALA A 124 9.60 -7.98 8.59
N GLY A 125 10.64 -7.63 9.36
CA GLY A 125 11.69 -8.57 9.79
C GLY A 125 11.23 -9.63 10.80
N THR A 126 10.04 -9.47 11.39
CA THR A 126 9.45 -10.44 12.32
C THR A 126 7.97 -10.64 12.06
N GLU A 127 7.47 -11.83 12.43
CA GLU A 127 6.07 -12.21 12.29
C GLU A 127 5.12 -11.25 13.01
N ASP A 128 5.43 -10.94 14.26
CA ASP A 128 4.61 -10.07 15.12
C ASP A 128 4.54 -8.63 14.60
N VAL A 129 5.67 -8.06 14.16
CA VAL A 129 5.69 -6.71 13.58
C VAL A 129 4.90 -6.66 12.26
N ALA A 130 5.01 -7.68 11.41
CA ALA A 130 4.23 -7.74 10.18
C ALA A 130 2.72 -7.75 10.47
N LEU A 131 2.27 -8.60 11.40
CA LEU A 131 0.86 -8.68 11.81
C LEU A 131 0.35 -7.39 12.42
N ARG A 132 1.13 -6.77 13.33
CA ARG A 132 0.77 -5.49 13.94
C ARG A 132 0.70 -4.37 12.90
N ALA A 133 1.67 -4.28 11.99
CA ALA A 133 1.65 -3.31 10.91
C ALA A 133 0.40 -3.46 10.05
N ALA A 134 0.08 -4.69 9.60
CA ALA A 134 -1.14 -4.96 8.83
C ALA A 134 -2.42 -4.61 9.61
N SER A 135 -2.50 -4.90 10.91
CA SER A 135 -3.64 -4.52 11.76
C SER A 135 -3.80 -3.02 11.85
N VAL A 136 -2.72 -2.28 12.13
CA VAL A 136 -2.74 -0.83 12.27
C VAL A 136 -3.20 -0.16 10.98
N ILE A 137 -2.68 -0.61 9.82
CA ILE A 137 -3.09 -0.07 8.52
C ILE A 137 -4.56 -0.36 8.24
N ARG A 138 -5.03 -1.58 8.57
CA ARG A 138 -6.44 -1.95 8.43
C ARG A 138 -7.32 -1.01 9.25
N ASP A 139 -6.99 -0.82 10.51
CA ASP A 139 -7.79 -0.03 11.45
C ASP A 139 -7.81 1.45 11.02
N GLU A 140 -6.66 2.02 10.65
CA GLU A 140 -6.55 3.38 10.11
C GLU A 140 -7.39 3.56 8.83
N LEU A 141 -7.38 2.60 7.92
CA LEU A 141 -8.19 2.66 6.70
C LEU A 141 -9.69 2.60 7.00
N VAL A 142 -10.10 1.74 7.92
CA VAL A 142 -11.49 1.63 8.36
C VAL A 142 -11.92 2.96 9.01
N ASP A 143 -11.13 3.48 9.93
CA ASP A 143 -11.40 4.73 10.65
C ASP A 143 -11.44 5.92 9.70
N ARG A 144 -10.47 6.03 8.78
CA ARG A 144 -10.44 7.08 7.75
C ARG A 144 -11.64 6.98 6.81
N SER A 145 -12.04 5.77 6.42
CA SER A 145 -13.25 5.59 5.61
C SER A 145 -14.50 6.02 6.40
N ALA A 146 -14.56 5.73 7.70
CA ALA A 146 -15.64 6.16 8.56
C ALA A 146 -15.65 7.69 8.74
N GLU A 147 -14.49 8.32 8.87
CA GLU A 147 -14.35 9.78 8.96
C GLU A 147 -14.84 10.45 7.67
N VAL A 148 -14.40 9.99 6.51
CA VAL A 148 -14.84 10.51 5.20
C VAL A 148 -16.36 10.32 5.04
N ASN A 149 -16.88 9.15 5.41
CA ASN A 149 -18.32 8.90 5.37
C ASN A 149 -19.11 9.73 6.40
N SER A 150 -18.52 10.04 7.56
CA SER A 150 -19.15 10.89 8.58
C SER A 150 -19.19 12.36 8.17
N ALA A 151 -18.21 12.82 7.38
CA ALA A 151 -18.27 14.14 6.76
C ALA A 151 -19.40 14.23 5.71
N ALA A 152 -19.79 13.09 5.14
CA ALA A 152 -20.95 12.94 4.27
C ALA A 152 -22.24 12.58 5.02
N ASP A 153 -22.28 12.67 6.37
CA ASP A 153 -23.50 12.40 7.14
C ASP A 153 -24.50 13.55 6.95
N PRO A 154 -25.67 13.30 6.31
CA PRO A 154 -26.67 14.34 6.11
C PRO A 154 -27.25 14.86 7.42
N ASP A 155 -27.31 14.04 8.47
CA ASP A 155 -27.89 14.45 9.76
C ASP A 155 -26.96 15.43 10.48
N ALA A 156 -25.65 15.15 10.47
CA ALA A 156 -24.63 16.06 10.99
C ALA A 156 -24.62 17.40 10.22
N THR A 157 -24.69 17.33 8.89
CA THR A 157 -24.71 18.53 8.03
C THR A 157 -26.00 19.34 8.19
N LEU A 158 -27.14 18.67 8.38
CA LEU A 158 -28.42 19.31 8.68
C LEU A 158 -28.40 20.02 10.04
N GLN A 159 -27.76 19.42 11.04
CA GLN A 159 -27.56 20.06 12.33
C GLN A 159 -26.71 21.33 12.20
N ALA A 160 -25.58 21.26 11.49
CA ALA A 160 -24.73 22.41 11.20
C ALA A 160 -25.49 23.52 10.44
N LEU A 161 -26.31 23.15 9.46
CA LEU A 161 -27.15 24.10 8.72
C LEU A 161 -28.16 24.79 9.65
N GLY A 162 -28.74 24.04 10.59
CA GLY A 162 -29.64 24.56 11.62
C GLY A 162 -28.94 25.54 12.56
N ASP A 163 -27.70 25.26 12.97
CA ASP A 163 -26.88 26.15 13.81
C ASP A 163 -26.56 27.47 13.11
N VAL A 164 -26.06 27.40 11.87
CA VAL A 164 -25.76 28.60 11.07
C VAL A 164 -27.03 29.42 10.80
N SER A 165 -28.17 28.75 10.51
CA SER A 165 -29.44 29.45 10.29
C SER A 165 -29.93 30.21 11.54
N ARG A 166 -29.73 29.66 12.74
CA ARG A 166 -30.07 30.36 14.01
C ARG A 166 -29.17 31.58 14.26
N ARG A 167 -27.87 31.44 13.98
CA ARG A 167 -26.89 32.54 14.09
C ARG A 167 -27.24 33.65 13.11
N LEU A 168 -27.49 33.31 11.85
CA LEU A 168 -27.89 34.26 10.80
C LEU A 168 -29.17 35.02 11.18
N ALA A 169 -30.23 34.32 11.61
CA ALA A 169 -31.47 34.97 12.04
C ALA A 169 -31.31 35.87 13.28
N THR A 170 -30.28 35.65 14.10
CA THR A 170 -29.96 36.52 15.24
C THR A 170 -29.22 37.77 14.77
N ALA A 171 -28.24 37.62 13.88
CA ALA A 171 -27.52 38.75 13.28
C ALA A 171 -28.45 39.64 12.43
N GLU A 172 -29.36 39.06 11.64
CA GLU A 172 -30.33 39.82 10.84
C GLU A 172 -31.28 40.65 11.72
N ARG A 173 -31.78 40.09 12.83
CA ARG A 173 -32.61 40.85 13.79
C ARG A 173 -31.86 42.02 14.41
N GLU A 174 -30.58 41.84 14.70
CA GLU A 174 -29.74 42.91 15.24
C GLU A 174 -29.46 44.00 14.19
N ARG A 175 -29.16 43.60 12.94
CA ARG A 175 -29.03 44.52 11.81
C ARG A 175 -30.29 45.36 11.63
N ASP A 176 -31.47 44.71 11.59
CA ASP A 176 -32.74 45.39 11.36
C ASP A 176 -33.08 46.35 12.52
N ARG A 177 -32.73 45.98 13.76
CA ARG A 177 -32.85 46.85 14.94
C ARG A 177 -31.98 48.10 14.80
N LEU A 178 -30.72 47.94 14.42
CA LEU A 178 -29.78 49.06 14.22
C LEU A 178 -30.21 49.95 13.05
N ALA A 179 -30.66 49.37 11.93
CA ALA A 179 -31.21 50.12 10.79
C ALA A 179 -32.40 50.99 11.21
N GLY A 180 -33.33 50.45 12.01
CA GLY A 180 -34.47 51.22 12.52
C GLY A 180 -34.07 52.41 13.41
N VAL A 181 -32.96 52.30 14.15
CA VAL A 181 -32.41 53.42 14.95
C VAL A 181 -31.80 54.49 14.04
N LEU A 182 -31.09 54.09 12.99
CA LEU A 182 -30.50 55.01 12.01
C LEU A 182 -31.58 55.78 11.23
N ASP A 183 -32.66 55.11 10.82
CA ASP A 183 -33.74 55.71 10.02
C ASP A 183 -34.73 56.54 10.85
N GLY A 184 -34.99 56.14 12.10
CA GLY A 184 -36.05 56.71 12.95
C GLY A 184 -35.63 57.88 13.83
N SER A 185 -34.34 58.22 13.89
CA SER A 185 -33.84 59.22 14.84
C SER A 185 -33.94 60.65 14.30
N ALA A 186 -34.64 61.53 15.03
CA ALA A 186 -34.64 62.98 14.77
C ALA A 186 -33.29 63.66 15.08
N VAL A 187 -32.39 62.95 15.76
CA VAL A 187 -31.02 63.36 16.10
C VAL A 187 -30.07 62.51 15.27
N ALA A 188 -28.98 63.11 14.78
CA ALA A 188 -27.96 62.39 14.03
C ALA A 188 -27.44 61.18 14.83
N PRO A 189 -27.38 59.97 14.24
CA PRO A 189 -26.90 58.78 14.93
C PRO A 189 -25.44 58.93 15.37
N SER A 190 -25.06 58.23 16.44
CA SER A 190 -23.67 58.22 16.90
C SER A 190 -22.81 57.41 15.92
N THR A 191 -21.54 57.82 15.75
CA THR A 191 -20.55 57.07 14.98
C THR A 191 -20.41 55.61 15.44
N GLU A 192 -20.56 55.35 16.74
CA GLU A 192 -20.57 53.99 17.31
C GLU A 192 -21.74 53.14 16.78
N THR A 193 -22.93 53.72 16.58
CA THR A 193 -24.08 52.99 16.02
C THR A 193 -23.86 52.66 14.55
N GLU A 194 -23.26 53.58 13.79
CA GLU A 194 -22.90 53.36 12.38
C GLU A 194 -21.84 52.26 12.24
N GLU A 195 -20.77 52.32 13.04
CA GLU A 195 -19.72 51.29 13.07
C GLU A 195 -20.29 49.91 13.42
N ARG A 196 -21.14 49.85 14.46
CA ARG A 196 -21.78 48.59 14.87
C ARG A 196 -22.70 48.02 13.79
N TYR A 197 -23.40 48.88 13.05
CA TYR A 197 -24.23 48.45 11.93
C TYR A 197 -23.39 47.81 10.81
N VAL A 198 -22.26 48.42 10.46
CA VAL A 198 -21.34 47.88 9.44
C VAL A 198 -20.77 46.53 9.87
N ASP A 199 -20.37 46.38 11.14
CA ASP A 199 -19.86 45.11 11.68
C ASP A 199 -20.90 43.99 11.60
N VAL A 200 -22.14 44.26 12.03
CA VAL A 200 -23.23 43.27 12.00
C VAL A 200 -23.63 42.94 10.56
N GLN A 201 -23.59 43.92 9.65
CA GLN A 201 -23.80 43.67 8.22
C GLN A 201 -22.76 42.71 7.66
N ALA A 202 -21.47 42.91 7.97
CA ALA A 202 -20.41 42.00 7.56
C ALA A 202 -20.59 40.60 8.16
N GLU A 203 -21.03 40.49 9.42
CA GLU A 203 -21.35 39.22 10.06
C GLU A 203 -22.49 38.48 9.34
N VAL A 204 -23.56 39.19 8.96
CA VAL A 204 -24.66 38.63 8.15
C VAL A 204 -24.14 38.07 6.83
N ASP A 205 -23.31 38.83 6.11
CA ASP A 205 -22.77 38.41 4.81
C ASP A 205 -21.90 37.14 4.94
N VAL A 206 -21.06 37.06 5.99
CA VAL A 206 -20.25 35.87 6.32
C VAL A 206 -21.13 34.66 6.64
N LEU A 207 -22.12 34.84 7.52
CA LEU A 207 -23.05 33.76 7.92
C LEU A 207 -23.89 33.28 6.74
N GLN A 208 -24.24 34.17 5.81
CA GLN A 208 -24.97 33.81 4.61
C GLN A 208 -24.11 32.99 3.64
N ALA A 209 -22.83 33.34 3.49
CA ALA A 209 -21.87 32.54 2.74
C ALA A 209 -21.64 31.16 3.38
N GLU A 210 -21.48 31.11 4.72
CA GLU A 210 -21.36 29.87 5.50
C GLU A 210 -22.60 28.99 5.31
N ARG A 211 -23.80 29.56 5.41
CA ARG A 211 -25.06 28.84 5.18
C ARG A 211 -25.13 28.23 3.78
N ASN A 212 -24.74 29.00 2.76
CA ASN A 212 -24.74 28.51 1.38
C ASN A 212 -23.73 27.38 1.18
N ALA A 213 -22.57 27.44 1.84
CA ALA A 213 -21.57 26.38 1.79
C ALA A 213 -22.09 25.09 2.44
N VAL A 214 -22.65 25.18 3.65
CA VAL A 214 -23.22 24.02 4.37
C VAL A 214 -24.46 23.47 3.65
N SER A 215 -25.27 24.31 3.02
CA SER A 215 -26.40 23.86 2.20
C SER A 215 -25.95 23.00 1.02
N ARG A 216 -24.87 23.40 0.32
CA ARG A 216 -24.30 22.58 -0.76
C ARG A 216 -23.74 21.27 -0.22
N GLN A 217 -23.01 21.30 0.89
CA GLN A 217 -22.54 20.07 1.55
C GLN A 217 -23.69 19.14 1.91
N TYR A 218 -24.83 19.66 2.36
CA TYR A 218 -26.01 18.85 2.65
C TYR A 218 -26.64 18.25 1.38
N GLU A 219 -26.75 19.03 0.31
CA GLU A 219 -27.21 18.55 -0.99
C GLU A 219 -26.28 17.47 -1.55
N ASP A 220 -24.96 17.69 -1.49
CA ASP A 220 -23.93 16.73 -1.88
C ASP A 220 -24.01 15.47 -1.03
N ALA A 221 -24.12 15.59 0.30
CA ALA A 221 -24.29 14.47 1.22
C ALA A 221 -25.57 13.66 0.96
N LEU A 222 -26.67 14.30 0.54
CA LEU A 222 -27.90 13.59 0.17
C LEU A 222 -27.73 12.77 -1.12
N VAL A 223 -26.94 13.26 -2.08
CA VAL A 223 -26.63 12.54 -3.32
C VAL A 223 -25.61 11.43 -3.06
N GLU A 224 -24.56 11.72 -2.28
CA GLU A 224 -23.47 10.80 -1.97
C GLU A 224 -23.85 9.73 -0.93
N ARG A 225 -24.94 9.91 -0.16
CA ARG A 225 -25.41 8.91 0.81
C ARG A 225 -25.61 7.52 0.19
N ASP A 226 -26.02 7.47 -1.07
CA ASP A 226 -26.24 6.22 -1.81
C ASP A 226 -24.93 5.64 -2.41
N GLU A 227 -23.85 6.41 -2.41
CA GLU A 227 -22.54 6.06 -2.99
C GLU A 227 -21.41 5.92 -1.95
N ALA A 228 -21.66 6.26 -0.69
CA ALA A 228 -20.70 6.19 0.40
C ALA A 228 -20.14 4.77 0.58
N PHE A 229 -18.89 4.57 0.17
CA PHE A 229 -18.21 3.29 0.31
C PHE A 229 -17.62 3.18 1.71
N ARG A 230 -17.92 2.09 2.40
CA ARG A 230 -17.30 1.77 3.68
C ARG A 230 -16.21 0.73 3.46
N LEU A 231 -15.09 0.89 4.15
CA LEU A 231 -14.13 -0.20 4.29
C LEU A 231 -14.53 -1.04 5.50
N VAL A 232 -14.68 -2.34 5.29
CA VAL A 232 -15.01 -3.30 6.35
C VAL A 232 -13.96 -4.39 6.35
N ALA A 233 -13.41 -4.70 7.53
CA ALA A 233 -12.50 -5.83 7.69
C ALA A 233 -13.22 -7.15 7.40
N VAL A 234 -12.74 -7.89 6.40
CA VAL A 234 -13.27 -9.21 6.01
C VAL A 234 -12.42 -10.34 6.59
N ALA A 235 -11.13 -10.09 6.74
CA ALA A 235 -10.19 -11.03 7.34
C ALA A 235 -9.28 -10.32 8.35
N GLU A 236 -9.01 -11.01 9.45
CA GLU A 236 -7.94 -10.60 10.37
C GLU A 236 -6.57 -10.72 9.69
N PRO A 237 -5.58 -9.88 10.06
CA PRO A 237 -4.22 -10.03 9.60
C PRO A 237 -3.67 -11.45 9.85
N ALA A 238 -3.10 -12.04 8.81
CA ALA A 238 -2.48 -13.36 8.89
C ALA A 238 -1.22 -13.42 8.03
N ILE A 239 -0.27 -14.29 8.38
CA ILE A 239 0.96 -14.48 7.60
C ILE A 239 0.62 -15.19 6.29
N ALA A 240 0.81 -14.47 5.18
CA ALA A 240 0.62 -15.00 3.83
C ALA A 240 1.90 -15.63 3.28
N ARG A 241 3.07 -15.13 3.69
CA ARG A 241 4.37 -15.60 3.18
C ARG A 241 5.50 -15.38 4.19
N SER A 242 6.47 -16.31 4.18
CA SER A 242 7.79 -16.17 4.81
C SER A 242 8.88 -16.36 3.76
N SER A 243 9.90 -15.51 3.72
CA SER A 243 10.98 -15.60 2.72
C SER A 243 11.94 -16.78 2.93
N THR A 244 12.07 -17.28 4.16
CA THR A 244 13.08 -18.27 4.58
C THR A 244 13.16 -19.49 3.66
N VAL A 245 12.02 -20.13 3.36
CA VAL A 245 12.01 -21.35 2.54
C VAL A 245 12.33 -21.04 1.07
N GLY A 246 11.81 -19.92 0.56
CA GLY A 246 12.02 -19.49 -0.82
C GLY A 246 13.49 -19.13 -1.08
N ASP A 247 14.11 -18.41 -0.16
CA ASP A 247 15.49 -17.96 -0.28
C ASP A 247 16.46 -19.13 -0.17
N VAL A 248 16.27 -20.05 0.79
CA VAL A 248 17.12 -21.25 0.89
C VAL A 248 17.06 -22.08 -0.40
N GLN A 249 15.88 -22.26 -0.99
CA GLN A 249 15.75 -22.97 -2.27
C GLN A 249 16.42 -22.22 -3.42
N ARG A 250 16.19 -20.90 -3.52
CA ARG A 250 16.75 -20.06 -4.58
C ARG A 250 18.27 -20.00 -4.52
N TYR A 251 18.85 -19.69 -3.35
CA TYR A 251 20.29 -19.62 -3.17
C TYR A 251 20.95 -21.00 -3.20
N GLY A 252 20.27 -22.05 -2.72
CA GLY A 252 20.71 -23.42 -2.89
C GLY A 252 20.80 -23.84 -4.36
N PHE A 253 19.81 -23.47 -5.19
CA PHE A 253 19.83 -23.72 -6.63
C PHE A 253 20.95 -22.94 -7.34
N ILE A 254 21.10 -21.64 -7.04
CA ILE A 254 22.19 -20.82 -7.58
C ILE A 254 23.55 -21.43 -7.20
N GLY A 255 23.70 -21.82 -5.93
CA GLY A 255 24.89 -22.49 -5.42
C GLY A 255 25.19 -23.80 -6.15
N LEU A 256 24.17 -24.62 -6.43
CA LEU A 256 24.29 -25.85 -7.22
C LEU A 256 24.76 -25.58 -8.66
N VAL A 257 24.19 -24.58 -9.33
CA VAL A 257 24.57 -24.20 -10.70
C VAL A 257 26.03 -23.74 -10.74
N LEU A 258 26.42 -22.84 -9.84
CA LEU A 258 27.79 -22.33 -9.75
C LEU A 258 28.77 -23.44 -9.37
N GLY A 259 28.40 -24.31 -8.43
CA GLY A 259 29.18 -25.49 -8.04
C GLY A 259 29.35 -26.47 -9.21
N GLY A 260 28.30 -26.70 -10.00
CA GLY A 260 28.36 -27.51 -11.21
C GLY A 260 29.31 -26.94 -12.26
N LEU A 261 29.25 -25.62 -12.50
CA LEU A 261 30.18 -24.94 -13.41
C LEU A 261 31.63 -25.05 -12.91
N ALA A 262 31.88 -24.79 -11.64
CA ALA A 262 33.20 -24.94 -11.02
C ALA A 262 33.72 -26.39 -11.13
N ALA A 263 32.84 -27.38 -10.93
CA ALA A 263 33.16 -28.79 -11.07
C ALA A 263 33.63 -29.14 -12.49
N VAL A 264 32.96 -28.61 -13.52
CA VAL A 264 33.35 -28.80 -14.93
C VAL A 264 34.72 -28.17 -15.19
N VAL A 265 34.95 -26.93 -14.72
CA VAL A 265 36.23 -26.24 -14.88
C VAL A 265 37.37 -27.02 -14.21
N VAL A 266 37.17 -27.49 -12.98
CA VAL A 266 38.16 -28.30 -12.24
C VAL A 266 38.42 -29.64 -12.93
N ALA A 267 37.38 -30.29 -13.49
CA ALA A 267 37.53 -31.53 -14.23
C ALA A 267 38.39 -31.34 -15.49
N VAL A 268 38.10 -30.31 -16.29
CA VAL A 268 38.86 -29.99 -17.52
C VAL A 268 40.30 -29.57 -17.20
N ALA A 269 40.50 -28.73 -16.19
CA ALA A 269 41.83 -28.28 -15.79
C ALA A 269 42.72 -29.44 -15.32
N ARG A 270 42.14 -30.41 -14.60
CA ARG A 270 42.87 -31.62 -14.16
C ARG A 270 43.20 -32.59 -15.29
N GLU A 271 42.40 -32.66 -16.34
CA GLU A 271 42.74 -33.45 -17.53
C GLU A 271 43.88 -32.83 -18.33
N ARG A 272 43.94 -31.49 -18.36
CA ARG A 272 44.99 -30.73 -19.05
C ARG A 272 46.29 -30.62 -18.25
N ALA A 273 46.27 -30.91 -16.96
CA ALA A 273 47.47 -30.86 -16.14
C ALA A 273 48.52 -31.87 -16.67
N PRO A 274 49.70 -31.43 -17.12
CA PRO A 274 50.71 -32.33 -17.65
C PRO A 274 51.09 -33.32 -16.55
N ARG A 275 51.01 -34.62 -16.88
CA ARG A 275 51.57 -35.66 -16.01
C ARG A 275 53.05 -35.34 -15.89
N ARG A 276 53.46 -34.73 -14.78
CA ARG A 276 54.87 -34.62 -14.43
C ARG A 276 55.39 -36.05 -14.41
N SER A 277 56.14 -36.41 -15.45
CA SER A 277 56.89 -37.66 -15.49
C SER A 277 57.82 -37.61 -14.29
N LEU A 278 57.48 -38.37 -13.26
CA LEU A 278 58.39 -38.73 -12.19
C LEU A 278 59.39 -39.74 -12.76
N ASP A 279 60.19 -39.29 -13.73
CA ASP A 279 61.39 -39.99 -14.17
C ASP A 279 62.55 -39.30 -13.44
N ALA A 280 62.94 -39.94 -12.34
CA ALA A 280 64.25 -39.82 -11.71
C ALA A 280 64.93 -41.19 -11.81
#